data_AF-A0A392TJK6-F1
#
_entry.id   AF-A0A392TJK6-F1
#
_cell.length_a   1.000
_cell.length_b   1.000
_cell.length_c   1.000
_cell.angle_alpha   90.00
_cell.angle_beta   90.00
_cell.angle_gamma   90.00
#
_symmetry.space_group_name_H-M   'P 1'
#
loop_
_entity.id
_entity.type
_entity.pdbx_description
1 polymer ?
#
loop_
_entity_poly.entity_id
_entity_poly.type
_entity_poly.pdbx_seq_one_letter_code
_entity_poly.pdbx_strand_id
1 'polypeptide(L)' 'MLKLTNPFLENIKECQKTDEKLIEKLVLIKEGKETNIQVDENGIMRFRGR' A
#
# COMPACT_ATOMS: atom_id res chain seq x y z
N MET A 1 -20.44 6.13 8.30
CA MET A 1 -19.12 6.01 7.62
C MET A 1 -19.21 6.73 6.28
N LEU A 2 -18.79 7.98 6.23
CA LEU A 2 -18.60 8.67 4.95
C LEU A 2 -17.35 8.08 4.29
N LYS A 3 -17.51 7.02 3.50
CA LYS A 3 -16.49 6.61 2.53
C LYS A 3 -16.51 7.64 1.41
N LEU A 4 -15.87 8.78 1.66
CA LEU A 4 -15.38 9.62 0.58
C LEU A 4 -14.27 8.80 -0.07
N THR A 5 -14.58 8.07 -1.13
CA THR A 5 -13.57 7.54 -2.06
C THR A 5 -12.84 8.76 -2.59
N ASN A 6 -11.76 9.14 -1.89
CA ASN A 6 -10.95 10.25 -2.31
C ASN A 6 -10.27 9.80 -3.61
N PRO A 7 -10.55 10.43 -4.76
CA PRO A 7 -9.96 10.04 -6.03
C PRO A 7 -8.42 10.07 -5.98
N PHE A 8 -7.85 10.85 -5.06
CA PHE A 8 -6.42 10.84 -4.78
C PHE A 8 -5.93 9.51 -4.20
N LEU A 9 -6.69 8.90 -3.27
CA LEU A 9 -6.32 7.61 -2.67
C LEU A 9 -6.46 6.46 -3.68
N GLU A 10 -7.47 6.51 -4.55
CA GLU A 10 -7.62 5.52 -5.62
C GLU A 10 -6.47 5.62 -6.61
N ASN A 11 -6.07 6.85 -6.98
CA ASN A 11 -4.93 7.06 -7.86
C ASN A 11 -3.62 6.54 -7.23
N ILE A 12 -3.39 6.78 -5.93
CA ILE A 12 -2.24 6.21 -5.23
C ILE A 12 -2.28 4.69 -5.30
N LYS A 13 -3.42 4.08 -5.02
CA LYS A 13 -3.58 2.62 -5.06
C LYS A 13 -3.26 2.04 -6.44
N GLU A 14 -3.73 2.67 -7.51
CA GLU A 14 -3.42 2.24 -8.88
C GLU A 14 -1.93 2.41 -9.20
N CYS A 15 -1.31 3.54 -8.85
CA CYS A 15 0.13 3.72 -9.01
C CYS A 15 0.95 2.68 -8.25
N GLN A 16 0.54 2.34 -7.01
CA GLN A 16 1.24 1.36 -6.18
C GLN A 16 1.16 -0.06 -6.73
N LYS A 17 0.07 -0.41 -7.42
CA LYS A 17 -0.08 -1.72 -8.07
C LYS A 17 0.86 -1.92 -9.26
N THR A 18 1.25 -0.83 -9.93
CA THR A 18 2.10 -0.86 -11.12
C THR A 18 3.58 -0.59 -10.80
N ASP A 19 3.90 -0.12 -9.59
CA ASP A 19 5.28 0.15 -9.18
C ASP A 19 6.00 -1.15 -8.82
N GLU A 20 6.99 -1.53 -9.64
CA GLU A 20 7.76 -2.76 -9.48
C GLU A 20 8.43 -2.88 -8.09
N LYS A 21 8.96 -1.78 -7.55
CA LYS A 21 9.63 -1.80 -6.23
C LYS A 21 8.62 -2.04 -5.10
N LEU A 22 7.40 -1.55 -5.23
CA LEU A 22 6.34 -1.80 -4.26
C LEU A 22 5.79 -3.23 -4.38
N ILE A 23 5.69 -3.77 -5.59
CA ILE A 23 5.34 -5.18 -5.81
C ILE A 23 6.36 -6.10 -5.14
N GLU A 24 7.66 -5.86 -5.33
CA GLU A 24 8.72 -6.63 -4.68
C GLU A 24 8.59 -6.58 -3.14
N LYS A 25 8.37 -5.39 -2.58
CA LYS A 25 8.16 -5.24 -1.13
C LYS A 25 6.91 -5.95 -0.65
N LEU A 26 5.84 -5.98 -1.44
CA LEU A 26 4.62 -6.70 -1.12
C LEU A 26 4.84 -8.21 -1.10
N VAL A 27 5.69 -8.76 -1.97
CA VAL A 27 6.14 -10.16 -1.90
C VAL A 27 6.92 -10.41 -0.61
N LEU A 28 7.88 -9.55 -0.25
CA LEU A 28 8.64 -9.67 1.00
C LEU A 28 7.72 -9.65 2.24
N ILE A 29 6.70 -8.80 2.24
CA ILE A 29 5.68 -8.75 3.31
C ILE A 29 4.91 -10.07 3.38
N LYS A 30 4.51 -10.63 2.22
CA LYS A 30 3.82 -11.94 2.16
C LYS A 30 4.68 -13.09 2.64
N GLU A 31 6.00 -13.02 2.42
CA GLU A 31 6.97 -13.97 2.97
C GLU A 31 7.19 -13.82 4.48
N GLY A 32 6.55 -12.84 5.13
CA GLY A 32 6.71 -12.57 6.55
C GLY A 32 8.02 -11.86 6.90
N LYS A 33 8.76 -11.34 5.91
CA LYS A 33 9.94 -10.51 6.17
C LYS A 33 9.48 -9.16 6.71
N GLU A 34 10.10 -8.74 7.80
CA GLU A 34 9.77 -7.45 8.39
C GLU A 34 10.26 -6.33 7.46
N THR A 35 9.31 -5.53 6.96
CA THR A 35 9.62 -4.33 6.19
C THR A 35 9.04 -3.11 6.88
N ASN A 36 9.59 -1.94 6.57
CA ASN A 36 9.06 -0.66 7.04
C ASN A 36 7.72 -0.28 6.40
N ILE A 37 7.09 -1.15 5.61
CA ILE A 37 5.83 -0.89 4.89
C ILE A 37 4.73 -1.81 5.46
N GLN A 38 3.53 -1.25 5.63
CA GLN A 38 2.30 -1.97 5.96
C GLN A 38 1.23 -1.64 4.92
N VAL A 39 0.27 -2.55 4.73
CA VAL A 39 -0.91 -2.30 3.90
C VAL A 39 -2.05 -1.90 4.83
N ASP A 40 -2.69 -0.77 4.57
CA ASP A 40 -3.83 -0.30 5.34
C ASP A 40 -5.15 -1.01 4.97
N GLU A 41 -6.23 -0.69 5.68
CA GLU A 41 -7.56 -1.26 5.45
C GLU A 41 -8.13 -0.97 4.05
N ASN A 42 -7.61 0.05 3.34
CA ASN A 42 -8.02 0.40 1.99
C ASN A 42 -7.17 -0.31 0.91
N GLY A 43 -6.16 -1.07 1.33
CA GLY A 43 -5.22 -1.75 0.45
C GLY A 43 -4.08 -0.86 -0.04
N ILE A 44 -3.79 0.25 0.65
CA ILE A 44 -2.73 1.19 0.31
C ILE A 44 -1.49 0.87 1.14
N MET A 45 -0.33 0.79 0.49
CA MET A 45 0.96 0.62 1.14
C MET A 45 1.40 1.93 1.80
N ARG A 46 1.71 1.90 3.09
CA ARG A 46 2.15 3.03 3.90
C ARG A 46 3.39 2.67 4.71
N PHE A 47 4.25 3.64 4.97
CA PHE A 47 5.40 3.44 5.84
C PHE A 47 4.98 3.41 7.30
N ARG A 48 5.54 2.48 8.07
CA ARG A 48 5.36 2.44 9.52
C ARG A 48 5.85 3.77 10.11
N GLY A 49 4.96 4.47 10.82
CA GLY A 49 5.29 5.70 11.55
C GLY A 49 5.05 7.03 10.82
N ARG A 50 4.40 7.04 9.65
CA ARG A 50 4.00 8.28 8.94
C ARG A 50 2.63 8.16 8.26
#